data_AF-A0A1G3QYC5-F1
#
_entry.id   AF-A0A1G3QYC5-F1
#
_cell.length_a   1.000
_cell.length_b   1.000
_cell.length_c   1.000
_cell.angle_alpha   90.00
_cell.angle_beta   90.00
_cell.angle_gamma   90.00
#
_symmetry.space_group_name_H-M   'P 1'
#
loop_
_entity.id
_entity.type
_entity.pdbx_description
1 polymer ?
#
loop_
_entity_poly.entity_id
_entity_poly.type
_entity_poly.pdbx_seq_one_letter_code
_entity_poly.pdbx_strand_id
1 'polypeptide(L)'
;MNIIESIENFIYLRDQTKNLIKEVDECEAQDLELLRRVDDVLRYLGTDFGVGQQQLNLMKSIYWREAADAALARSDNDAYLIAMAEYKTFNAKLKENQVELEAMKKAREKLNVLWEEATKPKSGVCPACGAQCGGR
;
A
#
# COMPACT_ATOMS: atom_id res chain seq x y z
N MET A 1 -26.39 -50.49 6.56
CA MET A 1 -26.35 -49.05 6.22
C MET A 1 -27.36 -48.83 5.12
N ASN A 2 -28.40 -48.04 5.39
CA ASN A 2 -29.52 -47.88 4.46
C ASN A 2 -29.15 -46.89 3.34
N ILE A 3 -29.62 -47.13 2.11
CA ILE A 3 -29.38 -46.23 0.97
C ILE A 3 -29.94 -44.84 1.27
N ILE A 4 -31.07 -44.77 1.97
CA ILE A 4 -31.72 -43.51 2.37
C ILE A 4 -30.81 -42.70 3.31
N GLU A 5 -30.25 -43.32 4.36
CA GLU A 5 -29.32 -42.66 5.29
C GLU A 5 -28.06 -42.14 4.58
N SER A 6 -27.58 -42.86 3.56
CA SER A 6 -26.43 -42.42 2.77
C SER A 6 -26.75 -41.21 1.89
N ILE A 7 -27.97 -41.13 1.33
CA ILE A 7 -28.42 -39.98 0.54
C ILE A 7 -28.61 -38.76 1.45
N GLU A 8 -29.20 -38.93 2.64
CA GLU A 8 -29.39 -37.84 3.61
C GLU A 8 -28.05 -37.27 4.08
N ASN A 9 -27.07 -38.13 4.39
CA ASN A 9 -25.71 -37.69 4.73
C ASN A 9 -25.04 -36.93 3.58
N PHE A 10 -25.24 -37.37 2.33
CA PHE A 10 -24.68 -36.67 1.18
C PHE A 10 -25.29 -35.28 0.99
N ILE A 11 -26.61 -35.13 1.16
CA ILE A 11 -27.30 -33.84 1.10
C ILE A 11 -26.79 -32.90 2.19
N TYR A 12 -26.64 -33.41 3.43
CA TYR A 12 -26.10 -32.65 4.55
C TYR A 12 -24.68 -32.14 4.29
N LEU A 13 -23.77 -33.01 3.82
CA LEU A 13 -22.39 -32.63 3.49
C LEU A 13 -22.33 -31.61 2.34
N ARG A 14 -23.22 -31.75 1.34
CA ARG A 14 -23.33 -30.78 0.24
C ARG A 14 -23.75 -29.40 0.75
N ASP A 15 -24.71 -29.34 1.65
CA ASP A 15 -25.22 -28.08 2.18
C ASP A 15 -24.20 -27.42 3.14
N GLN A 16 -23.45 -28.20 3.92
CA GLN A 16 -22.30 -27.68 4.68
C GLN A 16 -21.22 -27.09 3.77
N THR A 17 -20.89 -27.79 2.68
CA THR A 17 -19.90 -27.31 1.70
C THR A 17 -20.34 -25.99 1.06
N LYS A 18 -21.64 -25.83 0.75
CA LYS A 18 -22.17 -24.57 0.22
C LYS A 18 -22.03 -23.40 1.22
N ASN A 19 -22.21 -23.65 2.51
CA ASN A 19 -22.05 -22.61 3.54
C ASN A 19 -20.58 -22.20 3.67
N LEU A 20 -19.65 -23.16 3.68
CA LEU A 20 -18.21 -22.89 3.66
C LEU A 20 -17.78 -22.07 2.44
N ILE A 21 -18.32 -22.37 1.25
CA ILE A 21 -18.02 -21.60 0.03
C ILE A 21 -18.48 -20.14 0.20
N LYS A 22 -19.68 -19.91 0.76
CA LYS A 22 -20.16 -18.54 1.01
C LYS A 22 -19.28 -17.79 2.01
N GLU A 23 -18.86 -18.44 3.09
CA GLU A 23 -17.95 -17.84 4.07
C GLU A 23 -16.60 -17.47 3.44
N VAL A 24 -16.07 -18.33 2.57
CA VAL A 24 -14.84 -18.03 1.81
C VAL A 24 -15.04 -16.85 0.85
N ASP A 25 -16.15 -16.80 0.12
CA ASP A 25 -16.47 -15.67 -0.77
C ASP A 25 -16.60 -14.34 0.01
N GLU A 26 -17.15 -14.38 1.22
CA GLU A 26 -17.27 -13.22 2.11
C GLU A 26 -15.91 -12.77 2.64
N CYS A 27 -15.03 -13.71 3.04
CA CYS A 27 -13.66 -13.39 3.44
C CYS A 27 -12.87 -12.74 2.29
N GLU A 28 -13.01 -13.24 1.07
CA GLU A 28 -12.33 -12.66 -0.10
C GLU A 28 -12.81 -11.25 -0.43
N ALA A 29 -14.12 -11.00 -0.29
CA ALA A 29 -14.65 -9.66 -0.43
C ALA A 29 -14.10 -8.68 0.62
N GLN A 30 -13.90 -9.15 1.86
CA GLN A 30 -13.29 -8.35 2.92
C GLN A 30 -11.80 -8.07 2.64
N ASP A 31 -11.05 -9.06 2.17
CA ASP A 31 -9.64 -8.91 1.81
C ASP A 31 -9.45 -7.91 0.65
N LEU A 32 -10.31 -7.97 -0.37
CA LEU A 32 -10.30 -6.99 -1.47
C LEU A 32 -10.59 -5.57 -0.99
N GLU A 33 -11.54 -5.39 -0.07
CA GLU A 33 -11.82 -4.07 0.51
C GLU A 33 -10.64 -3.57 1.38
N LEU A 34 -9.98 -4.46 2.12
CA LEU A 34 -8.77 -4.12 2.86
C LEU A 34 -7.65 -3.66 1.92
N LEU A 35 -7.39 -4.39 0.83
CA LEU A 35 -6.42 -4.00 -0.19
C LEU A 35 -6.76 -2.63 -0.80
N ARG A 36 -8.04 -2.39 -1.11
CA ARG A 36 -8.50 -1.09 -1.64
C ARG A 36 -8.24 0.05 -0.67
N ARG A 37 -8.55 -0.15 0.62
CA ARG A 37 -8.30 0.87 1.67
C ARG A 37 -6.81 1.14 1.88
N VAL A 38 -5.97 0.11 1.77
CA VAL A 38 -4.52 0.27 1.84
C VAL A 38 -3.99 1.06 0.62
N ASP A 39 -4.49 0.82 -0.60
CA ASP A 39 -4.11 1.65 -1.77
C ASP A 39 -4.53 3.11 -1.58
N ASP A 40 -5.76 3.36 -1.11
CA ASP A 40 -6.27 4.72 -0.86
C ASP A 40 -5.36 5.48 0.13
N VAL A 41 -4.93 4.84 1.21
CA VAL A 41 -4.01 5.42 2.20
C VAL A 41 -2.62 5.65 1.60
N LEU A 42 -2.08 4.67 0.87
CA LEU A 42 -0.77 4.80 0.20
C LEU A 42 -0.77 5.91 -0.85
N ARG A 43 -1.89 6.12 -1.55
CA ARG A 43 -2.05 7.18 -2.54
C ARG A 43 -2.11 8.56 -1.88
N TYR A 44 -2.87 8.69 -0.79
CA TYR A 44 -2.95 9.94 -0.05
C TYR A 44 -1.59 10.34 0.55
N LEU A 45 -0.92 9.41 1.23
CA LEU A 45 0.37 9.67 1.89
C LEU A 45 1.53 9.75 0.90
N GLY A 46 1.57 8.83 -0.07
CA GLY A 46 2.71 8.61 -0.96
C GLY A 46 2.70 9.44 -2.24
N THR A 47 1.60 10.11 -2.60
CA THR A 47 1.60 10.97 -3.80
C THR A 47 1.36 12.43 -3.46
N ASP A 48 0.24 12.77 -2.82
CA ASP A 48 -0.11 14.18 -2.69
C ASP A 48 0.55 14.84 -1.48
N PHE A 49 0.49 14.19 -0.31
CA PHE A 49 1.11 14.73 0.90
C PHE A 49 2.65 14.66 0.87
N GLY A 50 3.20 13.50 0.45
CA GLY A 50 4.64 13.29 0.36
C GLY A 50 5.33 14.25 -0.62
N VAL A 51 4.76 14.50 -1.80
CA VAL A 51 5.32 15.43 -2.79
C VAL A 51 5.28 16.88 -2.28
N GLY A 52 4.18 17.29 -1.63
CA GLY A 52 4.08 18.63 -1.03
C GLY A 52 5.15 18.88 0.03
N GLN A 53 5.39 17.91 0.91
CA GLN A 53 6.41 18.03 1.96
C GLN A 53 7.84 18.01 1.39
N GLN A 54 8.10 17.25 0.31
CA GLN A 54 9.36 17.29 -0.43
C GLN A 54 9.61 18.67 -1.06
N GLN A 55 8.61 19.23 -1.75
CA GLN A 55 8.71 20.55 -2.36
C GLN A 55 8.96 21.65 -1.32
N LEU A 56 8.27 21.57 -0.17
CA LEU A 56 8.47 22.50 0.94
C LEU A 56 9.89 22.43 1.50
N ASN A 57 10.41 21.23 1.77
CA ASN A 57 11.77 21.05 2.28
C ASN A 57 12.83 21.47 1.25
N LEU A 58 12.61 21.21 -0.03
CA LEU A 58 13.46 21.68 -1.13
C LEU A 58 13.51 23.21 -1.17
N MET A 59 12.35 23.87 -1.20
CA MET A 59 12.27 25.33 -1.19
C MET A 59 12.99 25.93 0.03
N LYS A 60 12.76 25.37 1.23
CA LYS A 60 13.44 25.82 2.45
C LYS A 60 14.96 25.64 2.36
N SER A 61 15.43 24.53 1.80
CA SER A 61 16.86 24.31 1.61
C SER A 61 17.49 25.35 0.67
N ILE A 62 16.81 25.71 -0.43
CA ILE A 62 17.27 26.73 -1.36
C ILE A 62 17.30 28.11 -0.67
N TYR A 63 16.21 28.47 0.00
CA TYR A 63 16.12 29.73 0.75
C TYR A 63 17.26 29.91 1.76
N TRP A 64 17.50 28.89 2.60
CA TRP A 64 18.55 28.97 3.62
C TRP A 64 19.95 28.95 3.03
N ARG A 65 20.13 28.30 1.87
CA ARG A 65 21.39 28.36 1.13
C ARG A 65 21.67 29.78 0.64
N GLU A 66 20.69 30.43 0.02
CA GLU A 66 20.81 31.81 -0.44
C GLU A 66 21.02 32.78 0.74
N ALA A 67 20.33 32.56 1.87
CA ALA A 67 20.53 33.35 3.09
C ALA A 67 21.95 33.21 3.65
N ALA A 68 22.53 32.01 3.61
CA ALA A 68 23.91 31.77 4.00
C ALA A 68 24.90 32.48 3.06
N ASP A 69 24.71 32.36 1.74
CA ASP A 69 25.58 33.01 0.76
C ASP A 69 25.50 34.55 0.89
N ALA A 70 24.32 35.11 1.16
CA ALA A 70 24.13 36.54 1.43
C ALA A 70 24.76 36.99 2.77
N ALA A 71 24.75 36.15 3.81
CA ALA A 71 25.41 36.43 5.09
C ALA A 71 26.94 36.41 4.96
N LEU A 72 27.45 35.45 4.20
CA LEU A 72 28.88 35.36 3.89
C LEU A 72 29.37 36.57 3.11
N ALA A 73 28.60 37.04 2.11
CA ALA A 73 28.94 38.22 1.31
C ALA A 73 29.08 39.51 2.14
N ARG A 74 28.33 39.63 3.24
CA ARG A 74 28.42 40.75 4.21
C ARG A 74 29.35 40.47 5.40
N SER A 75 30.08 39.35 5.39
CA SER A 75 30.97 38.90 6.47
C SER A 75 30.29 38.73 7.84
N ASP A 76 28.99 38.43 7.83
CA ASP A 76 28.17 38.21 9.02
C ASP A 76 28.19 36.72 9.38
N ASN A 77 29.20 36.34 10.16
CA ASN A 77 29.53 34.95 10.43
C ASN A 77 28.46 34.25 11.29
N ASP A 78 27.82 34.97 12.21
CA ASP A 78 26.76 34.42 13.05
C ASP A 78 25.50 34.08 12.24
N ALA A 79 25.06 35.01 11.38
CA ALA A 79 23.93 34.74 10.49
C ALA A 79 24.25 33.63 9.47
N TYR A 80 25.50 33.56 9.01
CA TYR A 80 25.96 32.47 8.13
C TYR A 80 25.84 31.11 8.83
N LEU A 81 26.32 30.99 10.08
CA LEU A 81 26.26 29.74 10.83
C LEU A 81 24.82 29.28 11.08
N ILE A 82 23.93 30.21 11.45
CA ILE A 82 22.49 29.93 11.63
C ILE A 82 21.87 29.44 10.31
N ALA A 83 22.05 30.18 9.22
CA ALA A 83 21.48 29.82 7.92
C ALA A 83 22.01 28.46 7.41
N MET A 84 23.30 28.17 7.63
CA MET A 84 23.89 26.87 7.26
C MET A 84 23.40 25.71 8.13
N ALA A 85 23.09 25.94 9.41
CA ALA A 85 22.48 24.93 10.27
C ALA A 85 21.05 24.59 9.80
N GLU A 86 20.27 25.60 9.46
CA GLU A 86 18.92 25.42 8.89
C GLU A 86 18.96 24.72 7.53
N TYR A 87 19.85 25.16 6.62
CA TYR A 87 20.07 24.48 5.33
C TYR A 87 20.35 22.98 5.51
N LYS A 88 21.28 22.63 6.41
CA LYS A 88 21.61 21.22 6.69
C LYS A 88 20.40 20.45 7.22
N THR A 89 19.60 21.07 8.08
CA THR A 89 18.40 20.47 8.66
C THR A 89 17.36 20.15 7.58
N PHE A 90 17.03 21.11 6.71
CA PHE A 90 16.04 20.89 5.65
C PHE A 90 16.54 19.96 4.54
N ASN A 91 17.84 19.96 4.26
CA ASN A 91 18.45 19.02 3.32
C ASN A 91 18.43 17.57 3.86
N ALA A 92 18.67 17.38 5.16
CA ALA A 92 18.50 16.06 5.80
C ALA A 92 17.06 15.56 5.69
N LYS A 93 16.08 16.42 6.04
CA LYS A 93 14.65 16.10 5.90
C LYS A 93 14.23 15.82 4.46
N LEU A 94 14.82 16.51 3.48
CA LEU A 94 14.56 16.23 2.06
C LEU A 94 15.00 14.82 1.67
N LYS A 95 16.16 14.37 2.16
CA LYS A 95 16.66 13.00 1.93
C LYS A 95 15.78 11.95 2.62
N GLU A 96 15.36 12.20 3.86
CA GLU A 96 14.43 11.32 4.58
C GLU A 96 13.11 11.16 3.81
N ASN A 97 12.52 12.28 3.37
CA ASN A 97 11.30 12.24 2.56
C ASN A 97 11.48 11.46 1.25
N GLN A 98 12.66 11.50 0.62
CA GLN A 98 12.93 10.74 -0.61
C GLN A 98 12.96 9.23 -0.34
N VAL A 99 13.56 8.81 0.78
CA VAL A 99 13.60 7.40 1.20
C VAL A 99 12.19 6.90 1.52
N GLU A 100 11.40 7.67 2.26
CA GLU A 100 10.02 7.29 2.60
C GLU A 100 9.12 7.19 1.36
N LEU A 101 9.24 8.15 0.44
CA LEU A 101 8.49 8.12 -0.83
C LEU A 101 8.81 6.87 -1.65
N GLU A 102 10.09 6.50 -1.72
CA GLU A 102 10.52 5.30 -2.43
C GLU A 102 10.02 4.01 -1.76
N ALA A 103 10.01 3.98 -0.42
CA ALA A 103 9.44 2.87 0.34
C ALA A 103 7.93 2.72 0.07
N MET A 104 7.19 3.83 0.00
CA MET A 104 5.76 3.82 -0.32
C MET A 104 5.49 3.36 -1.76
N LYS A 105 6.30 3.78 -2.74
CA LYS A 105 6.20 3.28 -4.12
C LYS A 105 6.38 1.77 -4.20
N LYS A 106 7.40 1.23 -3.53
CA LYS A 106 7.64 -0.22 -3.44
C LYS A 106 6.51 -0.97 -2.74
N ALA A 107 5.92 -0.38 -1.69
CA ALA A 107 4.77 -0.97 -1.01
C ALA A 107 3.55 -1.05 -1.95
N ARG A 108 3.33 -0.02 -2.76
CA ARG A 108 2.25 -0.01 -3.76
C ARG A 108 2.47 -1.03 -4.88
N GLU A 109 3.70 -1.19 -5.36
CA GLU A 109 4.04 -2.24 -6.32
C GLU A 109 3.69 -3.63 -5.78
N LYS A 110 4.01 -3.92 -4.52
CA LYS A 110 3.61 -5.18 -3.86
C LYS A 110 2.09 -5.33 -3.75
N LEU A 111 1.39 -4.24 -3.44
CA LEU A 111 -0.06 -4.23 -3.37
C LEU A 111 -0.71 -4.56 -4.72
N ASN A 112 -0.16 -4.04 -5.82
CA ASN A 112 -0.64 -4.35 -7.17
C ASN A 112 -0.48 -5.84 -7.49
N VAL A 113 0.62 -6.48 -7.09
CA VAL A 113 0.80 -7.93 -7.24
C VAL A 113 -0.28 -8.70 -6.48
N LEU A 114 -0.54 -8.33 -5.22
CA LEU A 114 -1.60 -8.95 -4.43
C LEU A 114 -2.99 -8.73 -5.05
N TRP A 115 -3.23 -7.55 -5.61
CA TRP A 115 -4.48 -7.23 -6.30
C TRP A 115 -4.66 -8.10 -7.55
N GLU A 116 -3.61 -8.23 -8.37
CA GLU A 116 -3.61 -9.10 -9.54
C GLU A 116 -3.83 -10.57 -9.16
N GLU A 117 -3.23 -11.04 -8.05
CA GLU A 117 -3.45 -12.40 -7.55
C GLU A 117 -4.87 -12.61 -7.03
N ALA A 118 -5.41 -11.68 -6.26
CA ALA A 118 -6.76 -11.75 -5.71
C ALA A 118 -7.86 -11.62 -6.79
N THR A 119 -7.57 -10.91 -7.88
CA THR A 119 -8.53 -10.72 -8.99
C THR A 119 -8.37 -11.70 -10.14
N LYS A 120 -7.36 -12.60 -10.09
CA LYS A 120 -7.23 -13.67 -11.09
C LYS A 120 -8.50 -14.52 -11.11
N PRO A 121 -9.05 -14.83 -12.30
CA PRO A 121 -10.15 -15.77 -12.40
C PRO A 121 -9.68 -17.10 -11.83
N LYS A 122 -10.32 -17.54 -10.73
CA LYS A 122 -10.06 -18.85 -10.16
C LYS A 122 -10.37 -19.89 -11.22
N SER A 123 -9.53 -20.92 -11.32
CA SER A 123 -9.81 -21.99 -12.26
C SER A 123 -11.20 -22.52 -11.95
N GLY A 124 -12.11 -22.53 -12.93
CA GLY A 124 -13.45 -23.11 -12.78
C GLY A 124 -13.42 -24.62 -12.53
N VAL A 125 -12.26 -25.18 -12.20
CA VAL A 125 -11.99 -26.58 -11.89
C VAL A 125 -11.79 -26.69 -10.39
N CYS A 126 -12.67 -27.42 -9.71
CA CYS A 126 -12.54 -27.69 -8.28
C CYS A 126 -11.25 -28.49 -8.03
N PRO A 127 -10.31 -28.02 -7.19
CA PRO A 127 -9.05 -28.73 -6.94
C PRO A 127 -9.25 -30.08 -6.23
N ALA A 128 -10.38 -30.31 -5.57
CA ALA A 128 -10.67 -31.56 -4.87
C ALA A 128 -11.20 -32.68 -5.81
N CYS A 129 -11.83 -32.33 -6.93
CA CYS A 129 -12.48 -33.32 -7.79
C CYS A 129 -12.25 -33.15 -9.30
N GLY A 130 -11.53 -32.11 -9.73
CA GLY A 130 -11.26 -31.84 -11.15
C GLY A 130 -12.52 -31.47 -11.97
N ALA A 131 -13.68 -31.32 -11.34
CA ALA A 131 -14.92 -30.98 -12.01
C ALA A 131 -14.99 -29.49 -12.29
N GLN A 132 -15.58 -29.12 -13.43
CA GLN A 132 -15.82 -27.74 -13.82
C GLN A 132 -16.97 -27.16 -12.98
N CYS A 133 -16.70 -26.81 -11.72
CA CYS A 133 -17.67 -26.11 -10.90
C CYS A 133 -17.69 -24.65 -11.37
N GLY A 134 -18.83 -24.22 -11.91
CA GLY A 134 -19.02 -22.87 -12.46
C GLY A 134 -18.32 -21.83 -11.59
N GLY A 135 -17.16 -21.39 -12.06
CA GLY A 135 -16.47 -20.26 -11.48
C GLY A 135 -17.39 -19.05 -11.59
N ARG A 136 -17.06 -18.01 -10.83
CA ARG A 136 -17.31 -16.69 -11.39
C ARG A 136 -16.47 -16.52 -12.65
#